data_AF-X7EJ30-F1
#
_entry.id   AF-X7EJ30-F1
#
_cell.length_a   1.000
_cell.length_b   1.000
_cell.length_c   1.000
_cell.angle_alpha   90.00
_cell.angle_beta   90.00
_cell.angle_gamma   90.00
#
_symmetry.space_group_name_H-M   'P 1'
#
loop_
_entity.id
_entity.type
_entity.pdbx_description
1 polymer ?
#
loop_
_entity_poly.entity_id
_entity_poly.type
_entity_poly.pdbx_seq_one_letter_code
_entity_poly.pdbx_strand_id
1 'polypeptide(L)'
;MLFVLILAAAIWFGGKRLSQPVQARLYMLGLLYVLILVVNVLLPPGHPLREATGGSAGEWLVLGGLALLVLAYRQILKRVKARAADNEAEVAAEEAEAKPQKPGTFGTAELDRYARHIVLREIGGPGQKALREARVLVLGAGGLGAPALQYLAAAGVGTIGVIDDDLVENANLQRQVIHRDADIGMPKVFSAEAAMRAQNPHVTIRPYNRRFEDGIAADLVADYDLVLDGTDNFDTRYLVNRVAAAAGKPLVSGALSQWEGQLSVFDPAAGGPCYQCVFPARPAPGLAPSCAEAGVLGPLPGVVGAMMAVEAVKLVTGAGAPLRGEMLIYDALWGETRKIALKRRDDCPVCGVPPA
;
A
#
# COMPACT_ATOMS: atom_id res chain seq x y z
N MET A 1 -1.05 30.02 48.67
CA MET A 1 -1.18 29.61 47.25
C MET A 1 -2.59 29.75 46.67
N LEU A 2 -3.66 29.25 47.32
CA LEU A 2 -5.04 29.34 46.81
C LEU A 2 -5.46 30.78 46.44
N PHE A 3 -5.10 31.75 47.28
CA PHE A 3 -5.38 33.18 47.04
C PHE A 3 -4.82 33.69 45.69
N VAL A 4 -3.59 33.29 45.35
CA VAL A 4 -2.96 33.67 44.09
C VAL A 4 -3.68 33.04 42.90
N LEU A 5 -4.11 31.78 43.00
CA LEU A 5 -4.83 31.10 41.94
C LEU A 5 -6.18 31.77 41.66
N ILE A 6 -6.87 32.23 42.72
CA ILE A 6 -8.11 33.01 42.60
C ILE A 6 -7.83 34.34 41.89
N LEU A 7 -6.74 35.04 42.25
CA LEU A 7 -6.37 36.30 41.62
C LEU A 7 -6.01 36.12 40.14
N ALA A 8 -5.25 35.08 39.82
CA ALA A 8 -4.89 34.73 38.44
C ALA A 8 -6.13 34.38 37.60
N ALA A 9 -7.08 33.63 38.17
CA ALA A 9 -8.36 33.34 37.53
C ALA A 9 -9.17 34.62 37.31
N ALA A 10 -9.24 35.51 38.30
CA ALA A 10 -9.93 36.80 38.18
C ALA A 10 -9.33 37.67 37.06
N ILE A 11 -7.99 37.75 36.95
CA ILE A 11 -7.30 38.46 35.87
C ILE A 11 -7.65 37.84 34.50
N TRP A 12 -7.63 36.51 34.40
CA TRP A 12 -7.84 35.82 33.13
C TRP A 12 -9.30 35.91 32.64
N PHE A 13 -10.26 35.58 33.51
CA PHE A 13 -11.69 35.55 33.18
C PHE A 13 -12.31 36.95 33.19
N GLY A 14 -11.90 37.82 34.13
CA GLY A 14 -12.32 39.21 34.16
C GLY A 14 -11.82 39.98 32.94
N GLY A 15 -10.54 39.80 32.56
CA GLY A 15 -10.00 40.37 31.34
C GLY A 15 -10.73 39.87 30.08
N LYS A 16 -11.13 38.59 30.03
CA LYS A 16 -11.95 38.05 28.93
C LYS A 16 -13.31 38.74 28.86
N ARG A 17 -13.97 38.97 30.00
CA ARG A 17 -15.29 39.65 30.07
C ARG A 17 -15.21 41.13 29.65
N LEU A 18 -14.06 41.76 29.87
CA LEU A 18 -13.76 43.13 29.47
C LEU A 18 -13.13 43.24 28.07
N SER A 19 -13.18 42.17 27.27
CA SER A 19 -12.62 42.11 25.90
C SER A 19 -11.13 42.48 25.80
N GLN A 20 -10.36 42.25 26.86
CA GLN A 20 -8.92 42.51 26.85
C GLN A 20 -8.16 41.50 25.97
N PRO A 21 -7.20 41.97 25.15
CA PRO A 21 -6.40 41.09 24.31
C PRO A 21 -5.63 40.07 25.18
N VAL A 22 -5.39 38.88 24.63
CA VAL A 22 -4.70 37.78 25.33
C VAL A 22 -3.33 38.25 25.84
N GLN A 23 -2.61 39.06 25.06
CA GLN A 23 -1.32 39.61 25.45
C GLN A 23 -1.39 40.47 26.71
N ALA A 24 -2.36 41.37 26.82
CA ALA A 24 -2.55 42.20 28.03
C ALA A 24 -2.82 41.35 29.28
N ARG A 25 -3.61 40.29 29.15
CA ARG A 25 -3.86 39.33 30.23
C ARG A 25 -2.60 38.57 30.65
N LEU A 26 -1.77 38.17 29.69
CA LEU A 26 -0.48 37.53 29.97
C LEU A 26 0.50 38.47 30.68
N TYR A 27 0.57 39.75 30.28
CA TYR A 27 1.39 40.74 30.97
C TYR A 27 0.96 40.95 32.42
N MET A 28 -0.35 41.04 32.68
CA MET A 28 -0.88 41.16 34.05
C MET A 28 -0.57 39.93 34.91
N LEU A 29 -0.66 38.72 34.33
CA LEU A 29 -0.27 37.49 35.03
C LEU A 29 1.24 37.42 35.29
N GLY A 30 2.05 37.88 34.33
CA GLY A 30 3.51 38.00 34.50
C GLY A 30 3.89 38.99 35.60
N LEU A 31 3.24 40.15 35.64
CA LEU A 31 3.42 41.15 36.69
C LEU A 31 3.05 40.59 38.08
N LEU A 32 1.91 39.90 38.17
CA LEU A 32 1.49 39.22 39.40
C LEU A 32 2.54 38.20 39.87
N TYR A 33 3.07 37.39 38.96
CA TYR A 33 4.10 36.38 39.27
C TYR A 33 5.39 37.03 39.80
N VAL A 34 5.86 38.11 39.18
CA VAL A 34 7.04 38.87 39.64
C VAL A 34 6.79 39.46 41.02
N LEU A 35 5.62 40.07 41.25
CA LEU A 35 5.26 40.63 42.55
C LEU A 35 5.28 39.57 43.65
N ILE A 36 4.77 38.37 43.36
CA ILE A 36 4.77 37.25 44.30
C ILE A 36 6.19 36.80 44.64
N LEU A 37 7.08 36.70 43.65
CA LEU A 37 8.49 36.39 43.88
C LEU A 37 9.14 37.44 44.79
N VAL A 38 8.91 38.73 44.52
CA VAL A 38 9.43 39.85 45.33
C VAL A 38 8.94 39.76 46.78
N VAL A 39 7.64 39.53 46.99
CA VAL A 39 7.04 39.38 48.32
C VAL A 39 7.63 38.20 49.08
N ASN A 40 7.86 37.07 48.41
CA ASN A 40 8.41 35.85 49.04
C ASN A 40 9.94 35.89 49.23
N VAL A 41 10.64 36.85 48.62
CA VAL A 41 12.08 37.07 48.83
C VAL A 41 12.33 38.13 49.89
N LEU A 42 11.58 39.24 49.88
CA LEU A 42 11.84 40.40 50.73
C LEU A 42 11.22 40.33 52.13
N LEU A 43 10.06 39.68 52.29
CA LEU A 43 9.38 39.64 53.59
C LEU A 43 9.90 38.50 54.47
N PRO A 44 10.01 38.68 55.79
CA PRO A 44 10.47 37.63 56.69
C PRO A 44 9.43 36.49 56.83
N PRO A 45 9.86 35.28 57.23
CA PRO A 45 8.95 34.19 57.59
C PRO A 45 7.97 34.61 58.70
N GLY A 46 6.71 34.18 58.63
CA GLY A 46 5.65 34.57 59.56
C GLY A 46 4.91 35.87 59.18
N HIS A 47 5.33 36.57 58.13
CA HIS A 47 4.59 37.73 57.62
C HIS A 47 3.30 37.27 56.90
N PRO A 48 2.10 37.79 57.24
CA PRO A 48 0.82 37.31 56.70
C PRO A 48 0.74 37.29 55.17
N LEU A 49 1.29 38.32 54.50
CA LEU A 49 1.34 38.39 53.03
C LEU A 49 2.24 37.32 52.39
N ARG A 50 3.34 36.94 53.05
CA ARG A 50 4.23 35.88 52.56
C ARG A 50 3.52 34.54 52.64
N GLU A 51 2.85 34.25 53.76
CA GLU A 51 2.08 33.02 53.94
C GLU A 51 0.90 32.92 52.96
N ALA A 52 0.14 34.00 52.77
CA ALA A 52 -0.97 34.05 51.81
C ALA A 52 -0.52 33.73 50.36
N THR A 53 0.68 34.15 49.99
CA THR A 53 1.25 33.97 48.65
C THR A 53 2.05 32.67 48.46
N GLY A 54 2.18 31.82 49.48
CA GLY A 54 2.81 30.49 49.36
C GLY A 54 4.01 30.25 50.28
N GLY A 55 4.43 31.23 51.08
CA GLY A 55 5.43 31.06 52.14
C GLY A 55 6.88 30.94 51.67
N SER A 56 7.10 30.48 50.43
CA SER A 56 8.42 30.20 49.85
C SER A 56 8.54 30.70 48.41
N ALA A 57 9.68 31.33 48.09
CA ALA A 57 10.02 31.66 46.71
C ALA A 57 10.38 30.42 45.87
N GLY A 58 10.84 29.33 46.50
CA GLY A 58 11.29 28.11 45.83
C GLY A 58 10.17 27.44 45.03
N GLU A 59 8.96 27.39 45.58
CA GLU A 59 7.80 26.80 44.90
C GLU A 59 7.43 27.57 43.62
N TRP A 60 7.52 28.90 43.68
CA TRP A 60 7.27 29.76 42.52
C TRP A 60 8.38 29.68 41.47
N LEU A 61 9.64 29.48 41.87
CA LEU A 61 10.75 29.25 40.95
C LEU A 61 10.61 27.92 40.19
N VAL A 62 10.17 26.85 40.87
CA VAL A 62 9.89 25.56 40.21
C VAL A 62 8.77 25.68 39.18
N LEU A 63 7.67 26.37 39.53
CA LEU A 63 6.58 26.64 38.60
C LEU A 63 7.02 27.49 37.39
N GLY A 64 7.87 28.49 37.60
CA GLY A 64 8.47 29.28 36.54
C GLY A 64 9.37 28.46 35.61
N GLY A 65 10.20 27.57 36.18
CA GLY A 65 11.04 26.65 35.43
C GLY A 65 10.25 25.67 34.54
N LEU A 66 9.18 25.09 35.08
CA LEU A 66 8.25 24.24 34.32
C LEU A 66 7.58 25.00 33.16
N ALA A 67 7.12 26.23 33.40
CA ALA A 67 6.52 27.06 32.36
C ALA A 67 7.54 27.39 31.24
N LEU A 68 8.78 27.72 31.60
CA LEU A 68 9.86 27.96 30.63
C LEU A 68 10.18 26.72 29.80
N LEU A 69 10.24 25.53 30.42
CA LEU A 69 10.43 24.26 29.70
C LEU A 69 9.31 24.00 28.69
N VAL A 70 8.04 24.21 29.08
CA VAL A 70 6.89 24.04 28.17
C VAL A 70 6.96 25.03 27.01
N LEU A 71 7.33 26.29 27.27
CA LEU A 71 7.48 27.31 26.22
C LEU A 71 8.64 26.97 25.26
N ALA A 72 9.79 26.55 25.79
CA ALA A 72 10.94 26.12 25.00
C ALA A 72 10.57 24.92 24.12
N TYR A 73 9.90 23.91 24.68
CA TYR A 73 9.42 22.75 23.93
C TYR A 73 8.45 23.14 22.79
N ARG A 74 7.48 24.03 23.07
CA ARG A 74 6.57 24.56 22.04
C ARG A 74 7.30 25.33 20.94
N GLN A 75 8.35 26.07 21.28
CA GLN A 75 9.17 26.80 20.31
C GLN A 75 9.93 25.84 19.38
N ILE A 76 10.53 24.78 19.94
CA ILE A 76 11.23 23.73 19.18
C ILE A 76 10.25 23.03 18.22
N LEU A 77 9.09 22.60 18.71
CA LEU A 77 8.05 21.97 17.90
C LEU A 77 7.59 22.84 16.74
N LYS A 78 7.41 24.15 16.97
CA LYS A 78 7.06 25.11 15.91
C LYS A 78 8.16 25.20 14.85
N ARG A 79 9.43 25.24 15.25
CA ARG A 79 10.57 25.27 14.31
C ARG A 79 10.67 24.01 13.48
N VAL A 80 10.49 22.85 14.11
CA VAL A 80 10.52 21.55 13.41
C VAL A 80 9.38 21.47 12.39
N LYS A 81 8.16 21.89 12.75
CA LYS A 81 7.02 21.92 11.84
C LYS A 81 7.20 22.89 10.68
N ALA A 82 7.74 24.08 10.93
CA ALA A 82 8.04 25.05 9.87
C ALA A 82 9.04 24.47 8.86
N ARG A 83 10.13 23.86 9.36
CA ARG A 83 11.15 23.24 8.50
C ARG A 83 10.61 22.06 7.68
N ALA A 84 9.66 21.29 8.22
CA ALA A 84 8.98 20.24 7.45
C ALA A 84 8.13 20.82 6.31
N ALA A 85 7.39 21.90 6.57
CA ALA A 85 6.59 22.58 5.55
C ALA A 85 7.46 23.25 4.47
N ASP A 86 8.60 23.83 4.84
CA ASP A 86 9.56 24.42 3.89
C ASP A 86 10.14 23.33 2.97
N ASN A 87 10.52 22.16 3.52
CA ASN A 87 10.99 21.02 2.71
C ASN A 87 9.89 20.48 1.77
N GLU A 88 8.64 20.39 2.23
CA GLU A 88 7.51 19.98 1.39
C GLU A 88 7.28 20.97 0.23
N ALA A 89 7.42 22.27 0.49
CA ALA A 89 7.30 23.31 -0.53
C ALA A 89 8.47 23.29 -1.53
N GLU A 90 9.69 23.00 -1.07
CA GLU A 90 10.89 22.89 -1.91
C GLU A 90 10.78 21.70 -2.87
N VAL A 91 10.34 20.53 -2.39
CA VAL A 91 10.08 19.35 -3.24
C VAL A 91 8.97 19.63 -4.25
N ALA A 92 7.88 20.29 -3.85
CA ALA A 92 6.79 20.65 -4.75
C ALA A 92 7.22 21.67 -5.83
N ALA A 93 8.13 22.58 -5.50
CA ALA A 93 8.69 23.54 -6.45
C ALA A 93 9.62 22.85 -7.47
N GLU A 94 10.43 21.90 -7.02
CA GLU A 94 11.30 21.08 -7.89
C GLU A 94 10.48 20.23 -8.88
N GLU A 95 9.35 19.67 -8.43
CA GLU A 95 8.40 18.95 -9.29
C GLU A 95 7.67 19.87 -10.28
N ALA A 96 7.37 21.11 -9.90
CA ALA A 96 6.72 22.09 -10.76
C ALA A 96 7.66 22.67 -11.85
N GLU A 97 8.96 22.75 -11.58
CA GLU A 97 9.98 23.17 -12.56
C GLU A 97 10.43 22.04 -13.50
N ALA A 98 10.05 20.78 -13.23
CA ALA A 98 10.35 19.67 -14.10
C ALA A 98 9.67 19.86 -15.47
N LYS A 99 10.48 20.14 -16.50
CA LYS A 99 10.02 20.26 -17.89
C LYS A 99 9.18 19.02 -18.28
N PRO A 100 8.12 19.19 -19.10
CA PRO A 100 7.34 18.06 -19.58
C PRO A 100 8.29 17.07 -20.25
N GLN A 101 8.39 15.87 -19.69
CA GLN A 101 9.25 14.82 -20.24
C GLN A 101 8.79 14.52 -21.66
N LYS A 102 9.75 14.36 -22.58
CA LYS A 102 9.44 13.87 -23.92
C LYS A 102 8.69 12.53 -23.78
N PRO A 103 7.58 12.33 -24.51
CA PRO A 103 6.92 11.03 -24.52
C PRO A 103 7.93 9.96 -24.95
N GLY A 104 8.12 8.94 -24.10
CA GLY A 104 9.00 7.81 -24.38
C GLY A 104 10.39 7.82 -23.71
N THR A 105 10.80 8.88 -22.99
CA THR A 105 12.03 8.86 -22.17
C THR A 105 11.70 8.77 -20.68
N PHE A 106 12.54 8.10 -19.90
CA PHE A 106 12.43 8.05 -18.43
C PHE A 106 12.92 9.36 -17.81
N GLY A 107 12.24 9.83 -16.77
CA GLY A 107 12.76 10.89 -15.91
C GLY A 107 13.99 10.45 -15.11
N THR A 108 14.71 11.41 -14.50
CA THR A 108 15.81 11.11 -13.58
C THR A 108 15.36 10.23 -12.42
N ALA A 109 14.23 10.58 -11.78
CA ALA A 109 13.65 9.78 -10.69
C ALA A 109 13.29 8.34 -11.12
N GLU A 110 12.78 8.15 -12.34
CA GLU A 110 12.49 6.82 -12.88
C GLU A 110 13.78 6.02 -13.16
N LEU A 111 14.80 6.67 -13.74
CA LEU A 111 16.09 6.03 -14.01
C LEU A 111 16.75 5.56 -12.71
N ASP A 112 16.74 6.39 -11.67
CA ASP A 112 17.29 6.03 -10.37
C ASP A 112 16.50 4.90 -9.71
N ARG A 113 15.16 4.96 -9.77
CA ARG A 113 14.27 3.93 -9.23
C ARG A 113 14.48 2.57 -9.91
N TYR A 114 14.57 2.55 -11.24
CA TYR A 114 14.67 1.32 -12.02
C TYR A 114 16.11 0.94 -12.36
N ALA A 115 17.11 1.63 -11.82
CA ALA A 115 18.53 1.39 -12.10
C ALA A 115 18.92 -0.07 -11.93
N ARG A 116 18.36 -0.76 -10.91
CA ARG A 116 18.64 -2.17 -10.63
C ARG A 116 18.04 -3.15 -11.65
N HIS A 117 16.96 -2.78 -12.33
CA HIS A 117 16.44 -3.54 -13.47
C HIS A 117 17.24 -3.25 -14.74
N ILE A 118 17.56 -1.99 -14.99
CA ILE A 118 18.24 -1.54 -16.21
C ILE A 118 19.63 -2.17 -16.36
N VAL A 119 20.33 -2.46 -15.25
CA VAL A 119 21.64 -3.13 -15.30
C VAL A 119 21.58 -4.63 -15.58
N LEU A 120 20.40 -5.27 -15.43
CA LEU A 120 20.25 -6.70 -15.74
C LEU A 120 20.28 -6.90 -17.24
N ARG A 121 21.14 -7.80 -17.73
CA ARG A 121 21.32 -8.05 -19.17
C ARG A 121 20.03 -8.51 -19.84
N GLU A 122 19.24 -9.31 -19.15
CA GLU A 122 17.99 -9.89 -19.65
C GLU A 122 16.82 -8.88 -19.68
N ILE A 123 16.94 -7.75 -18.98
CA ILE A 123 15.92 -6.68 -18.97
C ILE A 123 16.46 -5.45 -19.72
N GLY A 124 17.50 -4.82 -19.21
CA GLY A 124 18.10 -3.64 -19.82
C GLY A 124 17.16 -2.42 -19.88
N GLY A 125 17.64 -1.35 -20.52
CA GLY A 125 16.79 -0.21 -20.88
C GLY A 125 15.58 -0.59 -21.75
N PRO A 126 15.72 -1.45 -22.78
CA PRO A 126 14.58 -1.89 -23.60
C PRO A 126 13.50 -2.65 -22.83
N GLY A 127 13.87 -3.58 -21.94
CA GLY A 127 12.92 -4.32 -21.11
C GLY A 127 12.23 -3.42 -20.09
N GLN A 128 12.96 -2.48 -19.47
CA GLN A 128 12.32 -1.50 -18.58
C GLN A 128 11.34 -0.60 -19.35
N LYS A 129 11.68 -0.23 -20.58
CA LYS A 129 10.76 0.50 -21.48
C LYS A 129 9.52 -0.34 -21.81
N ALA A 130 9.69 -1.63 -22.10
CA ALA A 130 8.57 -2.55 -22.33
C ALA A 130 7.66 -2.64 -21.10
N LEU A 131 8.22 -2.72 -19.89
CA LEU A 131 7.44 -2.65 -18.64
C LEU A 131 6.62 -1.36 -18.55
N ARG A 132 7.23 -0.21 -18.83
CA ARG A 132 6.54 1.10 -18.84
C ARG A 132 5.42 1.17 -19.89
N GLU A 133 5.53 0.46 -20.99
CA GLU A 133 4.51 0.45 -22.05
C GLU A 133 3.42 -0.60 -21.81
N ALA A 134 3.71 -1.62 -21.00
CA ALA A 134 2.83 -2.74 -20.75
C ALA A 134 1.61 -2.39 -19.89
N ARG A 135 0.53 -3.12 -20.15
CA ARG A 135 -0.73 -3.09 -19.42
C ARG A 135 -1.01 -4.47 -18.85
N VAL A 136 -1.07 -4.57 -17.53
CA VAL A 136 -1.34 -5.83 -16.82
C VAL A 136 -2.68 -5.75 -16.08
N LEU A 137 -3.55 -6.73 -16.30
CA LEU A 137 -4.79 -6.90 -15.52
C LEU A 137 -4.57 -7.90 -14.40
N VAL A 138 -4.89 -7.54 -13.16
CA VAL A 138 -4.85 -8.43 -12.00
C VAL A 138 -6.26 -8.66 -11.48
N LEU A 139 -6.69 -9.92 -11.47
CA LEU A 139 -7.96 -10.36 -10.92
C LEU A 139 -7.77 -10.74 -9.45
N GLY A 140 -8.40 -9.97 -8.57
CA GLY A 140 -8.28 -10.09 -7.13
C GLY A 140 -7.16 -9.22 -6.56
N ALA A 141 -7.49 -8.46 -5.52
CA ALA A 141 -6.56 -7.73 -4.66
C ALA A 141 -6.32 -8.48 -3.33
N GLY A 142 -6.66 -9.78 -3.28
CA GLY A 142 -6.52 -10.65 -2.12
C GLY A 142 -5.09 -11.15 -1.87
N GLY A 143 -4.94 -12.35 -1.30
CA GLY A 143 -3.64 -12.83 -0.80
C GLY A 143 -2.57 -12.97 -1.89
N LEU A 144 -2.93 -13.49 -3.07
CA LEU A 144 -2.02 -13.60 -4.22
C LEU A 144 -1.86 -12.27 -4.96
N GLY A 145 -2.97 -11.55 -5.14
CA GLY A 145 -3.01 -10.29 -5.86
C GLY A 145 -2.22 -9.18 -5.16
N ALA A 146 -2.30 -9.07 -3.84
CA ALA A 146 -1.63 -8.05 -3.04
C ALA A 146 -0.11 -7.94 -3.30
N PRO A 147 0.70 -9.00 -3.11
CA PRO A 147 2.12 -8.96 -3.44
C PRO A 147 2.37 -8.79 -4.95
N ALA A 148 1.53 -9.38 -5.82
CA ALA A 148 1.71 -9.21 -7.27
C ALA A 148 1.56 -7.74 -7.69
N LEU A 149 0.51 -7.07 -7.21
CA LEU A 149 0.25 -5.64 -7.44
C LEU A 149 1.41 -4.77 -6.95
N GLN A 150 1.91 -5.01 -5.73
CA GLN A 150 3.06 -4.29 -5.17
C GLN A 150 4.32 -4.47 -6.04
N TYR A 151 4.65 -5.70 -6.44
CA TYR A 151 5.85 -5.94 -7.23
C TYR A 151 5.71 -5.44 -8.68
N LEU A 152 4.53 -5.51 -9.30
CA LEU A 152 4.30 -4.94 -10.63
C LEU A 152 4.41 -3.41 -10.62
N ALA A 153 3.83 -2.76 -9.60
CA ALA A 153 3.95 -1.32 -9.41
C ALA A 153 5.42 -0.92 -9.17
N ALA A 154 6.12 -1.62 -8.27
CA ALA A 154 7.55 -1.39 -8.01
C ALA A 154 8.43 -1.59 -9.25
N ALA A 155 8.11 -2.60 -10.08
CA ALA A 155 8.82 -2.90 -11.32
C ALA A 155 8.62 -1.85 -12.41
N GLY A 156 7.64 -0.94 -12.26
CA GLY A 156 7.36 0.11 -13.23
C GLY A 156 6.51 -0.37 -14.41
N VAL A 157 5.62 -1.35 -14.19
CA VAL A 157 4.58 -1.67 -15.18
C VAL A 157 3.73 -0.43 -15.43
N GLY A 158 3.57 -0.02 -16.69
CA GLY A 158 2.97 1.27 -17.05
C GLY A 158 1.54 1.44 -16.62
N THR A 159 0.70 0.44 -16.89
CA THR A 159 -0.71 0.42 -16.48
C THR A 159 -1.04 -0.88 -15.75
N ILE A 160 -1.61 -0.76 -14.56
CA ILE A 160 -2.10 -1.89 -13.77
C ILE A 160 -3.60 -1.73 -13.58
N GLY A 161 -4.36 -2.64 -14.17
CA GLY A 161 -5.77 -2.83 -13.88
C GLY A 161 -5.92 -3.76 -12.70
N VAL A 162 -6.75 -3.42 -11.72
CA VAL A 162 -7.08 -4.30 -10.59
C VAL A 162 -8.59 -4.39 -10.45
N ILE A 163 -9.12 -5.61 -10.45
CA ILE A 163 -10.56 -5.87 -10.32
C ILE A 163 -10.83 -6.78 -9.12
N ASP A 164 -11.68 -6.31 -8.23
CA ASP A 164 -12.10 -6.99 -7.00
C ASP A 164 -13.38 -6.28 -6.48
N ASP A 165 -14.35 -7.03 -6.00
CA ASP A 165 -15.62 -6.51 -5.45
C ASP A 165 -15.70 -6.59 -3.91
N ASP A 166 -14.66 -7.12 -3.25
CA ASP A 166 -14.65 -7.26 -1.80
C ASP A 166 -14.21 -5.97 -1.07
N LEU A 167 -14.54 -5.94 0.22
CA LEU A 167 -14.02 -4.98 1.18
C LEU A 167 -12.81 -5.55 1.94
N VAL A 168 -11.96 -4.67 2.46
CA VAL A 168 -10.89 -5.04 3.38
C VAL A 168 -11.50 -5.48 4.72
N GLU A 169 -11.10 -6.66 5.20
CA GLU A 169 -11.56 -7.23 6.47
C GLU A 169 -10.38 -7.60 7.38
N ASN A 170 -10.56 -7.52 8.69
CA ASN A 170 -9.52 -7.89 9.66
C ASN A 170 -8.96 -9.31 9.44
N ALA A 171 -9.85 -10.29 9.16
CA ALA A 171 -9.46 -11.69 8.92
C ALA A 171 -8.57 -11.89 7.68
N ASN A 172 -8.49 -10.88 6.81
CA ASN A 172 -7.72 -10.90 5.57
C ASN A 172 -6.28 -10.36 5.78
N LEU A 173 -6.06 -9.51 6.78
CA LEU A 173 -4.81 -8.76 6.98
C LEU A 173 -3.59 -9.65 7.29
N GLN A 174 -3.80 -10.87 7.79
CA GLN A 174 -2.71 -11.82 8.05
C GLN A 174 -1.96 -12.25 6.77
N ARG A 175 -2.58 -12.08 5.59
CA ARG A 175 -2.02 -12.51 4.29
C ARG A 175 -2.16 -11.49 3.15
N GLN A 176 -3.02 -10.48 3.28
CA GLN A 176 -3.23 -9.46 2.26
C GLN A 176 -2.42 -8.20 2.57
N VAL A 177 -1.10 -8.33 2.43
CA VAL A 177 -0.10 -7.36 2.94
C VAL A 177 -0.09 -5.99 2.25
N ILE A 178 -0.91 -5.79 1.21
CA ILE A 178 -1.10 -4.49 0.57
C ILE A 178 -2.09 -3.60 1.35
N HIS A 179 -2.97 -4.21 2.14
CA HIS A 179 -4.00 -3.51 2.92
C HIS A 179 -3.52 -3.23 4.33
N ARG A 180 -4.04 -2.15 4.93
CA ARG A 180 -3.71 -1.74 6.30
C ARG A 180 -4.93 -1.90 7.19
N ASP A 181 -4.69 -1.99 8.49
CA ASP A 181 -5.74 -2.01 9.52
C ASP A 181 -6.68 -0.81 9.42
N ALA A 182 -6.12 0.37 9.12
CA ALA A 182 -6.89 1.60 8.90
C ALA A 182 -7.80 1.58 7.65
N ASP A 183 -7.61 0.62 6.74
CA ASP A 183 -8.39 0.50 5.51
C ASP A 183 -9.56 -0.49 5.65
N ILE A 184 -9.78 -1.09 6.84
CA ILE A 184 -10.92 -2.01 7.07
C ILE A 184 -12.25 -1.34 6.68
N GLY A 185 -13.05 -2.05 5.89
CA GLY A 185 -14.32 -1.57 5.32
C GLY A 185 -14.18 -0.79 4.01
N MET A 186 -12.97 -0.45 3.57
CA MET A 186 -12.71 0.13 2.26
C MET A 186 -12.75 -0.95 1.17
N PRO A 187 -13.25 -0.66 -0.05
CA PRO A 187 -13.10 -1.57 -1.17
C PRO A 187 -11.63 -1.88 -1.46
N LYS A 188 -11.30 -3.18 -1.63
CA LYS A 188 -9.91 -3.64 -1.76
C LYS A 188 -9.19 -2.96 -2.92
N VAL A 189 -9.86 -2.74 -4.06
CA VAL A 189 -9.25 -2.08 -5.23
C VAL A 189 -8.76 -0.67 -4.94
N PHE A 190 -9.46 0.09 -4.09
CA PHE A 190 -9.06 1.46 -3.76
C PHE A 190 -7.97 1.50 -2.68
N SER A 191 -8.01 0.58 -1.71
CA SER A 191 -6.91 0.40 -0.76
C SER A 191 -5.62 -0.01 -1.49
N ALA A 192 -5.71 -0.96 -2.42
CA ALA A 192 -4.61 -1.40 -3.26
C ALA A 192 -4.09 -0.28 -4.17
N GLU A 193 -4.98 0.51 -4.78
CA GLU A 193 -4.60 1.68 -5.58
C GLU A 193 -3.78 2.68 -4.76
N ALA A 194 -4.26 3.05 -3.57
CA ALA A 194 -3.56 3.99 -2.70
C ALA A 194 -2.16 3.49 -2.34
N ALA A 195 -2.02 2.20 -2.02
CA ALA A 195 -0.73 1.58 -1.72
C ALA A 195 0.23 1.59 -2.93
N MET A 196 -0.25 1.21 -4.12
CA MET A 196 0.57 1.21 -5.34
C MET A 196 1.01 2.61 -5.75
N ARG A 197 0.11 3.61 -5.68
CA ARG A 197 0.44 5.01 -5.99
C ARG A 197 1.46 5.59 -5.02
N ALA A 198 1.33 5.27 -3.74
CA ALA A 198 2.30 5.67 -2.72
C ALA A 198 3.69 5.06 -2.96
N GLN A 199 3.74 3.81 -3.48
CA GLN A 199 4.99 3.13 -3.81
C GLN A 199 5.62 3.66 -5.11
N ASN A 200 4.81 3.88 -6.14
CA ASN A 200 5.29 4.32 -7.45
C ASN A 200 4.29 5.28 -8.16
N PRO A 201 4.49 6.61 -8.06
CA PRO A 201 3.62 7.60 -8.71
C PRO A 201 3.70 7.62 -10.25
N HIS A 202 4.63 6.89 -10.87
CA HIS A 202 4.78 6.87 -12.34
C HIS A 202 3.87 5.83 -13.02
N VAL A 203 3.17 5.00 -12.23
CA VAL A 203 2.31 3.92 -12.73
C VAL A 203 0.85 4.40 -12.80
N THR A 204 0.18 4.07 -13.90
CA THR A 204 -1.25 4.29 -14.06
C THR A 204 -2.03 3.13 -13.42
N ILE A 205 -2.74 3.39 -12.34
CA ILE A 205 -3.62 2.40 -11.71
C ILE A 205 -5.06 2.59 -12.20
N ARG A 206 -5.73 1.49 -12.53
CA ARG A 206 -7.15 1.43 -12.92
C ARG A 206 -7.90 0.49 -11.97
N PRO A 207 -8.53 1.01 -10.90
CA PRO A 207 -9.34 0.20 -10.00
C PRO A 207 -10.72 -0.08 -10.61
N TYR A 208 -11.13 -1.34 -10.60
CA TYR A 208 -12.46 -1.78 -11.00
C TYR A 208 -13.16 -2.40 -9.80
N ASN A 209 -13.92 -1.60 -9.05
CA ASN A 209 -14.71 -2.08 -7.91
C ASN A 209 -16.00 -2.76 -8.39
N ARG A 210 -15.85 -3.97 -8.94
CA ARG A 210 -16.93 -4.79 -9.48
C ARG A 210 -16.46 -6.21 -9.69
N ARG A 211 -17.39 -7.15 -9.79
CA ARG A 211 -17.09 -8.55 -10.05
C ARG A 211 -16.65 -8.76 -11.51
N PHE A 212 -15.72 -9.69 -11.73
CA PHE A 212 -15.38 -10.14 -13.07
C PHE A 212 -16.40 -11.17 -13.57
N GLU A 213 -17.17 -10.82 -14.59
CA GLU A 213 -18.30 -11.60 -15.11
C GLU A 213 -18.38 -11.51 -16.64
N ASP A 214 -19.11 -12.45 -17.28
CA ASP A 214 -19.14 -12.61 -18.74
C ASP A 214 -19.45 -11.31 -19.49
N GLY A 215 -20.34 -10.46 -18.95
CA GLY A 215 -20.78 -9.21 -19.59
C GLY A 215 -19.69 -8.14 -19.73
N ILE A 216 -18.60 -8.22 -18.98
CA ILE A 216 -17.49 -7.26 -19.05
C ILE A 216 -16.15 -7.90 -19.40
N ALA A 217 -16.05 -9.23 -19.30
CA ALA A 217 -14.79 -9.93 -19.27
C ALA A 217 -14.00 -9.78 -20.57
N ALA A 218 -14.66 -9.95 -21.72
CA ALA A 218 -14.02 -9.88 -23.04
C ALA A 218 -13.42 -8.50 -23.31
N ASP A 219 -14.22 -7.45 -23.18
CA ASP A 219 -13.79 -6.07 -23.39
C ASP A 219 -12.68 -5.68 -22.41
N LEU A 220 -12.81 -6.07 -21.14
CA LEU A 220 -11.81 -5.76 -20.14
C LEU A 220 -10.47 -6.45 -20.44
N VAL A 221 -10.46 -7.74 -20.79
CA VAL A 221 -9.22 -8.46 -21.10
C VAL A 221 -8.56 -7.94 -22.38
N ALA A 222 -9.34 -7.50 -23.36
CA ALA A 222 -8.81 -6.97 -24.63
C ALA A 222 -7.92 -5.73 -24.44
N ASP A 223 -8.20 -4.91 -23.41
CA ASP A 223 -7.47 -3.68 -23.10
C ASP A 223 -6.06 -3.88 -22.50
N TYR A 224 -5.71 -5.12 -22.15
CA TYR A 224 -4.46 -5.48 -21.47
C TYR A 224 -3.60 -6.45 -22.29
N ASP A 225 -2.31 -6.47 -22.01
CA ASP A 225 -1.33 -7.32 -22.71
C ASP A 225 -1.26 -8.72 -22.10
N LEU A 226 -1.47 -8.82 -20.78
CA LEU A 226 -1.51 -10.08 -20.04
C LEU A 226 -2.40 -9.97 -18.79
N VAL A 227 -2.82 -11.12 -18.27
CA VAL A 227 -3.73 -11.23 -17.14
C VAL A 227 -3.12 -12.07 -16.02
N LEU A 228 -3.28 -11.65 -14.77
CA LEU A 228 -2.96 -12.42 -13.57
C LEU A 228 -4.26 -12.85 -12.88
N ASP A 229 -4.39 -14.14 -12.62
CA ASP A 229 -5.46 -14.71 -11.79
C ASP A 229 -4.94 -15.02 -10.38
N GLY A 230 -5.30 -14.15 -9.44
CA GLY A 230 -5.08 -14.32 -8.01
C GLY A 230 -6.35 -14.65 -7.23
N THR A 231 -7.42 -15.07 -7.92
CA THR A 231 -8.74 -15.31 -7.31
C THR A 231 -8.80 -16.68 -6.62
N ASP A 232 -9.68 -16.84 -5.65
CA ASP A 232 -9.92 -18.12 -4.96
C ASP A 232 -11.20 -18.81 -5.43
N ASN A 233 -11.87 -18.27 -6.46
CA ASN A 233 -13.12 -18.78 -6.99
C ASN A 233 -12.93 -19.48 -8.34
N PHE A 234 -13.23 -20.78 -8.40
CA PHE A 234 -13.20 -21.58 -9.63
C PHE A 234 -13.97 -20.96 -10.79
N ASP A 235 -15.16 -20.39 -10.58
CA ASP A 235 -15.96 -19.85 -11.68
C ASP A 235 -15.23 -18.72 -12.41
N THR A 236 -14.56 -17.85 -11.63
CA THR A 236 -13.70 -16.79 -12.16
C THR A 236 -12.49 -17.37 -12.90
N ARG A 237 -11.85 -18.42 -12.36
CA ARG A 237 -10.70 -19.10 -13.01
C ARG A 237 -11.05 -19.67 -14.37
N TYR A 238 -12.19 -20.36 -14.48
CA TYR A 238 -12.66 -20.91 -15.76
C TYR A 238 -13.07 -19.80 -16.73
N LEU A 239 -13.72 -18.73 -16.25
CA LEU A 239 -14.09 -17.58 -17.07
C LEU A 239 -12.87 -16.87 -17.64
N VAL A 240 -11.93 -16.44 -16.80
CA VAL A 240 -10.72 -15.75 -17.27
C VAL A 240 -9.91 -16.62 -18.21
N ASN A 241 -9.81 -17.92 -17.96
CA ASN A 241 -9.14 -18.84 -18.87
C ASN A 241 -9.78 -18.82 -20.28
N ARG A 242 -11.10 -18.94 -20.37
CA ARG A 242 -11.79 -18.90 -21.68
C ARG A 242 -11.55 -17.58 -22.40
N VAL A 243 -11.70 -16.48 -21.68
CA VAL A 243 -11.62 -15.13 -22.25
C VAL A 243 -10.19 -14.78 -22.67
N ALA A 244 -9.19 -15.06 -21.83
CA ALA A 244 -7.78 -14.83 -22.15
C ALA A 244 -7.32 -15.70 -23.32
N ALA A 245 -7.72 -16.98 -23.35
CA ALA A 245 -7.42 -17.86 -24.48
C ALA A 245 -8.04 -17.36 -25.79
N ALA A 246 -9.31 -16.94 -25.77
CA ALA A 246 -10.00 -16.38 -26.94
C ALA A 246 -9.36 -15.06 -27.42
N ALA A 247 -8.89 -14.22 -26.49
CA ALA A 247 -8.23 -12.96 -26.80
C ALA A 247 -6.73 -13.11 -27.14
N GLY A 248 -6.19 -14.34 -27.10
CA GLY A 248 -4.77 -14.60 -27.32
C GLY A 248 -3.84 -13.94 -26.30
N LYS A 249 -4.32 -13.76 -25.06
CA LYS A 249 -3.58 -13.13 -23.96
C LYS A 249 -3.02 -14.20 -23.02
N PRO A 250 -1.73 -14.11 -22.61
CA PRO A 250 -1.19 -15.01 -21.60
C PRO A 250 -1.86 -14.77 -20.25
N LEU A 251 -2.18 -15.88 -19.58
CA LEU A 251 -2.76 -15.91 -18.25
C LEU A 251 -1.76 -16.49 -17.26
N VAL A 252 -1.28 -15.68 -16.33
CA VAL A 252 -0.48 -16.12 -15.18
C VAL A 252 -1.44 -16.45 -14.05
N SER A 253 -1.50 -17.71 -13.63
CA SER A 253 -2.46 -18.14 -12.61
C SER A 253 -1.74 -18.77 -11.42
N GLY A 254 -2.01 -18.21 -10.24
CA GLY A 254 -1.58 -18.77 -8.96
C GLY A 254 -2.74 -19.46 -8.25
N ALA A 255 -2.47 -20.53 -7.51
CA ALA A 255 -3.43 -21.19 -6.62
C ALA A 255 -2.76 -21.62 -5.32
N LEU A 256 -3.53 -21.74 -4.25
CA LEU A 256 -3.03 -22.05 -2.92
C LEU A 256 -3.89 -23.12 -2.27
N SER A 257 -3.26 -23.99 -1.48
CA SER A 257 -3.94 -24.92 -0.59
C SER A 257 -3.09 -25.13 0.67
N GLN A 258 -3.55 -24.61 1.80
CA GLN A 258 -2.89 -24.73 3.11
C GLN A 258 -1.41 -24.28 3.11
N TRP A 259 -0.49 -25.20 2.81
CA TRP A 259 0.97 -25.03 2.77
C TRP A 259 1.55 -25.07 1.34
N GLU A 260 0.75 -25.46 0.35
CA GLU A 260 1.18 -25.62 -1.04
C GLU A 260 0.71 -24.46 -1.92
N GLY A 261 1.62 -23.96 -2.75
CA GLY A 261 1.36 -23.00 -3.81
C GLY A 261 1.58 -23.60 -5.19
N GLN A 262 0.73 -23.23 -6.15
CA GLN A 262 0.85 -23.64 -7.55
C GLN A 262 0.91 -22.40 -8.45
N LEU A 263 1.73 -22.47 -9.49
CA LEU A 263 1.89 -21.38 -10.46
C LEU A 263 2.14 -21.94 -11.86
N SER A 264 1.46 -21.38 -12.87
CA SER A 264 1.71 -21.67 -14.28
C SER A 264 1.36 -20.47 -15.16
N VAL A 265 1.92 -20.46 -16.38
CA VAL A 265 1.54 -19.53 -17.45
C VAL A 265 0.75 -20.29 -18.51
N PHE A 266 -0.54 -19.99 -18.60
CA PHE A 266 -1.45 -20.52 -19.61
C PHE A 266 -1.48 -19.59 -20.81
N ASP A 267 -0.89 -20.03 -21.92
CA ASP A 267 -0.75 -19.22 -23.13
C ASP A 267 -0.91 -20.09 -24.39
N PRO A 268 -2.16 -20.41 -24.79
CA PRO A 268 -2.41 -21.25 -25.96
C PRO A 268 -1.99 -20.62 -27.28
N ALA A 269 -2.00 -19.28 -27.37
CA ALA A 269 -1.57 -18.55 -28.56
C ALA A 269 -0.07 -18.74 -28.83
N ALA A 270 0.74 -18.92 -27.78
CA ALA A 270 2.16 -19.27 -27.87
C ALA A 270 2.44 -20.80 -27.78
N GLY A 271 1.44 -21.65 -28.03
CA GLY A 271 1.61 -23.11 -28.08
C GLY A 271 1.53 -23.83 -26.72
N GLY A 272 1.24 -23.13 -25.63
CA GLY A 272 1.04 -23.73 -24.31
C GLY A 272 -0.36 -24.36 -24.11
N PRO A 273 -0.58 -25.06 -22.98
CA PRO A 273 -1.92 -25.45 -22.57
C PRO A 273 -2.74 -24.25 -22.08
N CYS A 274 -4.06 -24.36 -22.10
CA CYS A 274 -4.92 -23.49 -21.28
C CYS A 274 -5.15 -24.12 -19.90
N TYR A 275 -5.73 -23.38 -18.96
CA TYR A 275 -6.06 -23.88 -17.62
C TYR A 275 -6.91 -25.16 -17.69
N GLN A 276 -7.90 -25.19 -18.59
CA GLN A 276 -8.82 -26.32 -18.75
C GLN A 276 -8.21 -27.53 -19.46
N CYS A 277 -6.99 -27.42 -20.03
CA CYS A 277 -6.23 -28.61 -20.42
C CYS A 277 -5.76 -29.40 -19.19
N VAL A 278 -5.42 -28.71 -18.11
CA VAL A 278 -4.88 -29.27 -16.86
C VAL A 278 -6.00 -29.63 -15.89
N PHE A 279 -7.01 -28.78 -15.79
CA PHE A 279 -8.17 -28.95 -14.92
C PHE A 279 -9.44 -29.01 -15.78
N PRO A 280 -9.84 -30.19 -16.30
CA PRO A 280 -10.89 -30.28 -17.31
C PRO A 280 -12.28 -29.90 -16.80
N ALA A 281 -12.53 -30.23 -15.54
CA ALA A 281 -13.80 -30.03 -14.87
C ALA A 281 -13.56 -29.45 -13.47
N ARG A 282 -14.52 -28.64 -13.02
CA ARG A 282 -14.52 -28.09 -11.66
C ARG A 282 -14.50 -29.23 -10.65
N PRO A 283 -13.72 -29.12 -9.55
CA PRO A 283 -13.83 -30.05 -8.43
C PRO A 283 -15.25 -30.06 -7.88
N ALA A 284 -15.74 -31.22 -7.45
CA ALA A 284 -17.05 -31.29 -6.80
C ALA A 284 -17.10 -30.40 -5.54
N PRO A 285 -18.26 -29.81 -5.20
CA PRO A 285 -18.38 -29.00 -3.99
C PRO A 285 -17.82 -29.72 -2.75
N GLY A 286 -16.98 -29.03 -1.98
CA GLY A 286 -16.35 -29.58 -0.77
C GLY A 286 -15.02 -30.33 -0.97
N LEU A 287 -14.62 -30.68 -2.20
CA LEU A 287 -13.32 -31.34 -2.45
C LEU A 287 -12.13 -30.38 -2.47
N ALA A 288 -12.38 -29.10 -2.73
CA ALA A 288 -11.36 -28.06 -2.77
C ALA A 288 -11.87 -26.83 -1.99
N PRO A 289 -11.78 -26.86 -0.65
CA PRO A 289 -12.22 -25.75 0.18
C PRO A 289 -11.39 -24.47 -0.08
N SER A 290 -12.00 -23.31 0.12
CA SER A 290 -11.31 -22.03 -0.02
C SER A 290 -10.24 -21.85 1.04
N CYS A 291 -9.32 -20.87 0.86
CA CYS A 291 -8.36 -20.51 1.90
C CYS A 291 -9.03 -20.07 3.22
N ALA A 292 -10.23 -19.49 3.14
CA ALA A 292 -11.01 -19.09 4.31
C ALA A 292 -11.57 -20.31 5.07
N GLU A 293 -11.88 -21.39 4.38
CA GLU A 293 -12.41 -22.64 4.94
C GLU A 293 -11.31 -23.58 5.42
N ALA A 294 -10.26 -23.78 4.60
CA ALA A 294 -9.20 -24.75 4.82
C ALA A 294 -8.04 -24.24 5.70
N GLY A 295 -7.95 -22.91 5.85
CA GLY A 295 -6.78 -22.22 6.34
C GLY A 295 -5.67 -22.11 5.28
N VAL A 296 -4.81 -21.11 5.44
CA VAL A 296 -3.63 -20.90 4.59
C VAL A 296 -2.51 -20.27 5.41
N LEU A 297 -1.28 -20.74 5.21
CA LEU A 297 -0.08 -20.16 5.80
C LEU A 297 0.08 -18.70 5.31
N GLY A 298 0.08 -17.72 6.22
CA GLY A 298 0.07 -16.29 5.86
C GLY A 298 1.13 -15.83 4.86
N PRO A 299 2.42 -16.22 5.02
CA PRO A 299 3.47 -15.89 4.05
C PRO A 299 3.34 -16.54 2.66
N LEU A 300 2.64 -17.67 2.54
CA LEU A 300 2.59 -18.45 1.29
C LEU A 300 2.01 -17.65 0.10
N PRO A 301 0.87 -16.96 0.22
CA PRO A 301 0.40 -16.04 -0.82
C PRO A 301 1.43 -14.98 -1.23
N GLY A 302 2.22 -14.48 -0.27
CA GLY A 302 3.34 -13.56 -0.50
C GLY A 302 4.38 -14.12 -1.46
N VAL A 303 4.81 -15.37 -1.21
CA VAL A 303 5.78 -16.08 -2.06
C VAL A 303 5.22 -16.30 -3.46
N VAL A 304 4.03 -16.89 -3.57
CA VAL A 304 3.45 -17.27 -4.87
C VAL A 304 3.06 -16.05 -5.68
N GLY A 305 2.49 -15.01 -5.07
CA GLY A 305 2.13 -13.79 -5.76
C GLY A 305 3.34 -12.97 -6.23
N ALA A 306 4.46 -13.01 -5.49
CA ALA A 306 5.73 -12.48 -5.99
C ALA A 306 6.23 -13.27 -7.22
N MET A 307 6.12 -14.60 -7.20
CA MET A 307 6.43 -15.43 -8.36
C MET A 307 5.51 -15.13 -9.56
N MET A 308 4.22 -14.84 -9.34
CA MET A 308 3.32 -14.38 -10.40
C MET A 308 3.80 -13.08 -11.06
N ALA A 309 4.26 -12.10 -10.25
CA ALA A 309 4.85 -10.88 -10.79
C ALA A 309 6.16 -11.16 -11.58
N VAL A 310 6.97 -12.12 -11.14
CA VAL A 310 8.16 -12.56 -11.90
C VAL A 310 7.77 -13.10 -13.28
N GLU A 311 6.73 -13.95 -13.37
CA GLU A 311 6.25 -14.45 -14.67
C GLU A 311 5.75 -13.31 -15.58
N ALA A 312 5.02 -12.34 -15.02
CA ALA A 312 4.56 -11.17 -15.76
C ALA A 312 5.73 -10.34 -16.30
N VAL A 313 6.75 -10.07 -15.48
CA VAL A 313 7.96 -9.34 -15.91
C VAL A 313 8.68 -10.11 -17.01
N LYS A 314 8.84 -11.43 -16.89
CA LYS A 314 9.44 -12.26 -17.95
C LYS A 314 8.65 -12.20 -19.25
N LEU A 315 7.32 -12.27 -19.17
CA LEU A 315 6.44 -12.18 -20.35
C LEU A 315 6.57 -10.84 -21.07
N VAL A 316 6.60 -9.73 -20.33
CA VAL A 316 6.68 -8.38 -20.90
C VAL A 316 8.08 -8.10 -21.49
N THR A 317 9.12 -8.48 -20.77
CA THR A 317 10.51 -8.15 -21.13
C THR A 317 11.12 -9.15 -22.12
N GLY A 318 10.55 -10.35 -22.24
CA GLY A 318 11.17 -11.47 -22.94
C GLY A 318 12.33 -12.11 -22.18
N ALA A 319 12.50 -11.80 -20.90
CA ALA A 319 13.59 -12.33 -20.07
C ALA A 319 13.38 -13.82 -19.75
N GLY A 320 14.42 -14.62 -19.98
CA GLY A 320 14.45 -16.03 -19.59
C GLY A 320 13.33 -16.86 -20.21
N ALA A 321 12.77 -17.78 -19.43
CA ALA A 321 11.69 -18.66 -19.84
C ALA A 321 10.50 -18.53 -18.88
N PRO A 322 9.32 -18.06 -19.33
CA PRO A 322 8.09 -18.15 -18.57
C PRO A 322 7.68 -19.61 -18.33
N LEU A 323 6.87 -19.87 -17.29
CA LEU A 323 6.32 -21.19 -16.94
C LEU A 323 5.24 -21.68 -17.93
N ARG A 324 5.44 -21.48 -19.22
CA ARG A 324 4.57 -21.98 -20.29
C ARG A 324 4.75 -23.48 -20.42
N GLY A 325 3.66 -24.23 -20.30
CA GLY A 325 3.71 -25.70 -20.38
C GLY A 325 4.37 -26.36 -19.17
N GLU A 326 4.57 -25.61 -18.08
CA GLU A 326 5.08 -26.13 -16.81
C GLU A 326 4.20 -25.64 -15.66
N MET A 327 4.05 -26.45 -14.62
CA MET A 327 3.48 -26.02 -13.35
C MET A 327 4.55 -26.12 -12.28
N LEU A 328 4.80 -24.99 -11.63
CA LEU A 328 5.61 -24.90 -10.42
C LEU A 328 4.72 -25.23 -9.23
N ILE A 329 5.19 -26.11 -8.36
CA ILE A 329 4.57 -26.45 -7.09
C ILE A 329 5.58 -26.12 -5.99
N TYR A 330 5.17 -25.29 -5.04
CA TYR A 330 5.97 -24.88 -3.88
C TYR A 330 5.32 -25.40 -2.60
N ASP A 331 5.99 -26.31 -1.91
CA ASP A 331 5.59 -26.82 -0.61
C ASP A 331 6.32 -26.03 0.47
N ALA A 332 5.61 -25.13 1.15
CA ALA A 332 6.19 -24.30 2.20
C ALA A 332 6.39 -25.03 3.54
N LEU A 333 5.75 -26.19 3.74
CA LEU A 333 5.90 -26.97 4.96
C LEU A 333 7.26 -27.66 4.99
N TRP A 334 7.71 -28.17 3.85
CA TRP A 334 8.99 -28.86 3.70
C TRP A 334 10.06 -28.03 2.97
N GLY A 335 9.70 -26.88 2.41
CA GLY A 335 10.59 -26.03 1.64
C GLY A 335 10.98 -26.64 0.28
N GLU A 336 10.12 -27.48 -0.28
CA GLU A 336 10.37 -28.16 -1.56
C GLU A 336 9.79 -27.39 -2.74
N THR A 337 10.45 -27.51 -3.89
CA THR A 337 9.95 -26.97 -5.15
C THR A 337 9.99 -28.05 -6.23
N ARG A 338 8.88 -28.23 -6.93
CA ARG A 338 8.74 -29.20 -8.02
C ARG A 338 8.25 -28.49 -9.27
N LYS A 339 8.71 -28.93 -10.43
CA LYS A 339 8.17 -28.52 -11.73
C LYS A 339 7.65 -29.74 -12.47
N ILE A 340 6.42 -29.68 -12.94
CA ILE A 340 5.81 -30.72 -13.75
C ILE A 340 5.49 -30.18 -15.14
N ALA A 341 5.69 -31.01 -16.17
CA ALA A 341 5.34 -30.66 -17.53
C ALA A 341 3.82 -30.78 -17.74
N LEU A 342 3.24 -29.79 -18.41
CA LEU A 342 1.83 -29.73 -18.78
C LEU A 342 1.71 -29.89 -20.29
N LYS A 343 0.65 -30.57 -20.73
CA LYS A 343 0.38 -30.79 -22.16
C LYS A 343 -0.93 -30.13 -22.58
N ARG A 344 -0.92 -29.50 -23.76
CA ARG A 344 -2.14 -29.08 -24.43
C ARG A 344 -2.95 -30.33 -24.81
N ARG A 345 -4.27 -30.22 -24.72
CA ARG A 345 -5.22 -31.24 -25.12
C ARG A 345 -5.89 -30.85 -26.43
N ASP A 346 -5.89 -31.78 -27.38
CA ASP A 346 -6.53 -31.56 -28.69
C ASP A 346 -8.05 -31.46 -28.57
N ASP A 347 -8.64 -32.19 -27.62
CA ASP A 347 -10.07 -32.22 -27.31
C ASP A 347 -10.51 -31.16 -26.29
N CYS A 348 -9.66 -30.16 -25.99
CA CYS A 348 -9.98 -29.13 -25.02
C CYS A 348 -11.12 -28.23 -25.53
N PRO A 349 -12.20 -27.99 -24.75
CA PRO A 349 -13.33 -27.16 -25.21
C PRO A 349 -12.98 -25.67 -25.36
N VAL A 350 -11.80 -25.24 -24.90
CA VAL A 350 -11.36 -23.84 -24.93
C VAL A 350 -10.32 -23.59 -26.01
N CYS A 351 -9.26 -24.41 -26.04
CA CYS A 351 -8.15 -24.23 -26.97
C CYS A 351 -7.87 -25.46 -27.84
N GLY A 352 -8.75 -26.45 -27.86
CA GLY A 352 -8.67 -27.57 -28.78
C GLY A 352 -8.89 -27.11 -30.22
N VAL A 353 -8.42 -27.90 -31.18
CA VAL A 353 -8.74 -27.67 -32.59
C VAL A 353 -10.15 -28.24 -32.81
N PRO A 354 -11.11 -27.48 -33.38
CA PRO A 354 -12.43 -28.02 -33.69
C PRO A 354 -12.27 -29.28 -34.57
N PRO A 355 -13.02 -30.36 -34.32
CA PRO A 355 -13.02 -31.50 -35.23
C PRO A 355 -13.41 -31.02 -36.63
N ALA A 356 -12.62 -31.46 -37.63
CA ALA A 356 -12.76 -31.07 -39.04
C ALA A 356 -14.11 -31.47 -39.65
#